data_AF-G5RTS9-F1
#
_entry.id   AF-G5RTS9-F1
#
_cell.length_a   1.000
_cell.length_b   1.000
_cell.length_c   1.000
_cell.angle_alpha   90.00
_cell.angle_beta   90.00
_cell.angle_gamma   90.00
#
_symmetry.space_group_name_H-M   'P 1'
#
loop_
_entity.id
_entity.type
_entity.pdbx_description
1 polymer ?
#
loop_
_entity_poly.entity_id
_entity_poly.type
_entity_poly.pdbx_seq_one_letter_code
_entity_poly.pdbx_strand_id
1 'polypeptide(L)'
;MVKMSFEDKNGKVTDAGYALKVGNDYYAADYDEKTGEIKAKTVNYTDATGAAKTGAVKFGGANGKTEVVTTVDGNTYQASDVKGHNFQSGGALSEAVTTKTENPLAKIDAAL
;
A
#
# COMPACT_ATOMS: atom_id res chain seq x y z
N MET A 1 4.15 3.92 -17.81
CA MET A 1 2.96 3.27 -17.20
C MET A 1 2.91 1.83 -17.66
N VAL A 2 2.39 0.94 -16.82
CA VAL A 2 2.22 -0.48 -17.10
C VAL A 2 0.82 -0.91 -16.69
N LYS A 3 0.26 -1.89 -17.40
CA LYS A 3 -0.93 -2.61 -16.95
C LYS A 3 -0.46 -3.74 -16.05
N MET A 4 -1.01 -3.83 -14.84
CA MET A 4 -0.61 -4.79 -13.84
C MET A 4 -1.45 -6.06 -13.95
N SER A 5 -0.79 -7.20 -13.78
CA SER A 5 -1.45 -8.47 -13.59
C SER A 5 -0.76 -9.25 -12.49
N PHE A 6 -1.51 -10.15 -11.87
CA PHE A 6 -0.96 -11.03 -10.85
C PHE A 6 -1.35 -12.47 -11.09
N GLU A 7 -0.37 -13.35 -10.98
CA GLU A 7 -0.55 -14.79 -11.08
C GLU A 7 -0.55 -15.41 -9.69
N ASP A 8 -1.47 -16.34 -9.42
CA ASP A 8 -1.44 -17.17 -8.22
C ASP A 8 -0.61 -18.44 -8.42
N LYS A 9 -0.42 -19.22 -7.33
CA LYS A 9 0.34 -20.48 -7.38
C LYS A 9 -0.27 -21.54 -8.30
N ASN A 10 -1.51 -21.34 -8.77
CA ASN A 10 -2.25 -22.23 -9.64
C ASN A 10 -2.19 -21.78 -11.12
N GLY A 11 -1.44 -20.70 -11.43
CA GLY A 11 -1.31 -20.16 -12.77
C GLY A 11 -2.49 -19.27 -13.19
N LYS A 12 -3.41 -18.93 -12.27
CA LYS A 12 -4.53 -18.04 -12.59
C LYS A 12 -4.06 -16.59 -12.55
N VAL A 13 -4.22 -15.89 -13.65
CA VAL A 13 -3.88 -14.46 -13.80
C VAL A 13 -5.10 -13.57 -13.56
N THR A 14 -4.94 -12.52 -12.76
CA THR A 14 -5.95 -11.49 -12.52
C THR A 14 -5.43 -10.10 -12.93
N ASP A 15 -6.25 -9.34 -13.64
CA ASP A 15 -6.00 -7.92 -13.94
C ASP A 15 -6.07 -7.09 -12.64
N ALA A 16 -5.10 -6.19 -12.47
CA ALA A 16 -4.95 -5.35 -11.28
C ALA A 16 -4.97 -3.84 -11.58
N GLY A 17 -5.41 -3.45 -12.77
CA GLY A 17 -5.44 -2.05 -13.20
C GLY A 17 -4.07 -1.56 -13.68
N TYR A 18 -3.78 -0.28 -13.44
CA TYR A 18 -2.60 0.39 -13.97
C TYR A 18 -1.63 0.82 -12.86
N ALA A 19 -0.36 0.92 -13.24
CA ALA A 19 0.69 1.43 -12.36
C ALA A 19 1.74 2.26 -13.09
N LEU A 20 2.36 3.17 -12.36
CA LEU A 20 3.60 3.85 -12.75
C LEU A 20 4.78 3.06 -12.19
N LYS A 21 5.55 2.42 -13.08
CA LYS A 21 6.79 1.73 -12.69
C LYS A 21 7.92 2.76 -12.54
N VAL A 22 8.55 2.81 -11.37
CA VAL A 22 9.69 3.67 -11.08
C VAL A 22 10.77 2.80 -10.43
N GLY A 23 11.87 2.55 -11.15
CA GLY A 23 12.84 1.56 -10.73
C GLY A 23 12.21 0.17 -10.58
N ASN A 24 12.23 -0.36 -9.37
CA ASN A 24 11.63 -1.66 -9.02
C ASN A 24 10.23 -1.54 -8.42
N ASP A 25 9.77 -0.33 -8.13
CA ASP A 25 8.49 -0.09 -7.49
C ASP A 25 7.36 0.15 -8.51
N TYR A 26 6.15 -0.22 -8.11
CA TYR A 26 4.93 -0.04 -8.90
C TYR A 26 3.95 0.83 -8.10
N TYR A 27 3.76 2.07 -8.54
CA TYR A 27 2.83 3.02 -7.92
C TYR A 27 1.45 2.90 -8.57
N ALA A 28 0.42 2.68 -7.76
CA ALA A 28 -0.94 2.52 -8.26
C ALA A 28 -1.41 3.79 -8.97
N ALA A 29 -2.05 3.62 -10.12
CA ALA A 29 -2.56 4.73 -10.91
C ALA A 29 -3.85 4.34 -11.63
N ASP A 30 -4.73 5.31 -11.82
CA ASP A 30 -5.88 5.19 -12.70
C ASP A 30 -5.50 5.74 -14.09
N TYR A 31 -5.99 5.08 -15.13
CA TYR A 31 -5.82 5.50 -16.52
C TYR A 31 -7.19 5.61 -17.18
N ASP A 32 -7.51 6.79 -17.69
CA ASP A 32 -8.72 7.00 -18.48
C ASP A 32 -8.41 6.73 -19.96
N GLU A 33 -8.90 5.60 -20.48
CA GLU A 33 -8.66 5.17 -21.86
C GLU A 33 -9.27 6.12 -22.90
N LYS A 34 -10.24 6.96 -22.53
CA LYS A 34 -10.88 7.90 -23.47
C LYS A 34 -10.06 9.17 -23.66
N THR A 35 -9.45 9.65 -22.59
CA THR A 35 -8.72 10.93 -22.57
C THR A 35 -7.21 10.74 -22.59
N GLY A 36 -6.73 9.56 -22.25
CA GLY A 36 -5.31 9.29 -22.03
C GLY A 36 -4.78 9.83 -20.71
N GLU A 37 -5.64 10.33 -19.82
CA GLU A 37 -5.24 10.92 -18.55
C GLU A 37 -4.77 9.85 -17.56
N ILE A 38 -3.64 10.11 -16.89
CA ILE A 38 -3.08 9.24 -15.85
C ILE A 38 -3.19 9.96 -14.51
N LYS A 39 -3.82 9.31 -13.53
CA LYS A 39 -3.95 9.82 -12.15
C LYS A 39 -3.23 8.89 -11.20
N ALA A 40 -2.07 9.31 -10.69
CA ALA A 40 -1.38 8.58 -9.63
C ALA A 40 -2.25 8.56 -8.37
N LYS A 41 -2.45 7.37 -7.79
CA LYS A 41 -3.16 7.25 -6.52
C LYS A 41 -2.29 7.77 -5.39
N THR A 42 -2.89 8.59 -4.55
CA THR A 42 -2.25 9.18 -3.38
C THR A 42 -3.20 9.12 -2.19
N VAL A 43 -2.64 9.19 -0.99
CA VAL A 43 -3.41 9.40 0.25
C VAL A 43 -2.88 10.61 0.98
N ASN A 44 -3.77 11.37 1.59
CA ASN A 44 -3.40 12.49 2.45
C ASN A 44 -3.41 12.03 3.92
N TYR A 45 -2.46 12.51 4.71
CA TYR A 45 -2.35 12.24 6.14
C TYR A 45 -1.68 13.42 6.87
N THR A 46 -1.72 13.42 8.19
CA THR A 46 -0.98 14.38 9.02
C THR A 46 0.19 13.65 9.68
N ASP A 47 1.42 14.13 9.50
CA ASP A 47 2.61 13.49 10.08
C ASP A 47 2.74 13.72 11.59
N ALA A 48 3.76 13.11 12.21
CA ALA A 48 4.01 13.22 13.65
C ALA A 48 4.30 14.66 14.12
N THR A 49 4.67 15.57 13.22
CA THR A 49 4.89 17.00 13.51
C THR A 49 3.61 17.83 13.43
N GLY A 50 2.51 17.24 12.95
CA GLY A 50 1.24 17.94 12.70
C GLY A 50 1.12 18.53 11.29
N ALA A 51 2.08 18.24 10.39
CA ALA A 51 2.05 18.78 9.04
C ALA A 51 1.24 17.89 8.09
N ALA A 52 0.45 18.51 7.20
CA ALA A 52 -0.24 17.80 6.14
C ALA A 52 0.76 17.25 5.11
N LYS A 53 0.62 15.96 4.79
CA LYS A 53 1.45 15.23 3.83
C LYS A 53 0.58 14.45 2.87
N THR A 54 1.17 14.13 1.72
CA THR A 54 0.58 13.26 0.70
C THR A 54 1.56 12.11 0.45
N GLY A 55 1.09 10.88 0.58
CA GLY A 55 1.84 9.66 0.30
C GLY A 55 1.43 9.06 -1.03
N ALA A 56 2.40 8.65 -1.85
CA ALA A 56 2.14 7.90 -3.06
C ALA A 56 1.79 6.44 -2.73
N VAL A 57 0.74 5.92 -3.35
CA VAL A 57 0.30 4.54 -3.13
C VAL A 57 1.11 3.60 -4.01
N LYS A 58 1.76 2.59 -3.42
CA LYS A 58 2.50 1.54 -4.12
C LYS A 58 1.86 0.17 -3.91
N PHE A 59 2.04 -0.73 -4.86
CA PHE A 59 1.74 -2.15 -4.66
C PHE A 59 2.86 -2.82 -3.87
N GLY A 60 2.50 -3.55 -2.82
CA GLY A 60 3.45 -4.21 -1.91
C GLY A 60 2.75 -5.17 -0.94
N GLY A 61 3.23 -5.20 0.30
CA GLY A 61 2.82 -6.18 1.31
C GLY A 61 3.25 -7.61 0.98
N ALA A 62 2.96 -8.55 1.87
CA ALA A 62 3.37 -9.95 1.74
C ALA A 62 2.83 -10.67 0.47
N ASN A 63 1.78 -10.13 -0.16
CA ASN A 63 1.18 -10.67 -1.38
C ASN A 63 1.64 -9.97 -2.67
N GLY A 64 2.36 -8.85 -2.57
CA GLY A 64 2.79 -7.99 -3.68
C GLY A 64 1.69 -7.15 -4.33
N LYS A 65 0.46 -7.19 -3.80
CA LYS A 65 -0.75 -6.58 -4.39
C LYS A 65 -1.42 -5.57 -3.48
N THR A 66 -1.02 -5.51 -2.21
CA THR A 66 -1.60 -4.59 -1.25
C THR A 66 -1.18 -3.16 -1.56
N GLU A 67 -2.14 -2.24 -1.59
CA GLU A 67 -1.87 -0.81 -1.68
C GLU A 67 -1.28 -0.33 -0.35
N VAL A 68 0.00 0.04 -0.36
CA VAL A 68 0.75 0.50 0.82
C VAL A 68 1.34 1.87 0.58
N VAL A 69 1.67 2.57 1.66
CA VAL A 69 2.25 3.90 1.65
C VAL A 69 3.40 3.93 2.64
N THR A 70 4.55 4.41 2.19
CA THR A 70 5.69 4.71 3.07
C THR A 70 5.58 6.17 3.48
N THR A 71 5.47 6.44 4.79
CA THR A 71 5.34 7.80 5.32
C THR A 71 6.69 8.52 5.32
N VAL A 72 6.68 9.83 5.58
CA VAL A 72 7.90 10.65 5.71
C VAL A 72 8.86 10.13 6.78
N ASP A 73 8.34 9.42 7.78
CA ASP A 73 9.11 8.82 8.87
C ASP A 73 9.75 7.47 8.50
N GLY A 74 9.52 6.98 7.27
CA GLY A 74 10.12 5.75 6.73
C GLY A 74 9.31 4.47 6.97
N ASN A 75 8.28 4.52 7.81
CA ASN A 75 7.42 3.37 8.09
C ASN A 75 6.44 3.11 6.93
N THR A 76 6.11 1.85 6.69
CA THR A 76 5.18 1.47 5.61
C THR A 76 3.89 0.89 6.18
N TYR A 77 2.75 1.42 5.76
CA TYR A 77 1.43 1.03 6.25
C TYR A 77 0.48 0.72 5.09
N GLN A 78 -0.66 0.09 5.36
CA GLN A 78 -1.72 0.00 4.36
C GLN A 78 -2.26 1.39 4.03
N ALA A 79 -2.49 1.65 2.75
CA ALA A 79 -2.96 2.95 2.28
C ALA A 79 -4.32 3.33 2.88
N SER A 80 -5.20 2.34 3.11
CA SER A 80 -6.50 2.52 3.76
C SER A 80 -6.39 3.09 5.18
N ASP A 81 -5.38 2.63 5.92
CA ASP A 81 -5.21 2.96 7.34
C ASP A 81 -4.55 4.34 7.48
N VAL A 82 -3.71 4.72 6.51
CA VAL A 82 -3.07 6.05 6.45
C VAL A 82 -4.03 7.13 5.98
N LYS A 83 -5.03 6.80 5.16
CA LYS A 83 -5.91 7.80 4.53
C LYS A 83 -6.65 8.62 5.59
N GLY A 84 -6.29 9.90 5.69
CA GLY A 84 -6.83 10.83 6.67
C GLY A 84 -6.33 10.64 8.10
N HIS A 85 -5.39 9.73 8.33
CA HIS A 85 -4.82 9.49 9.65
C HIS A 85 -3.98 10.69 10.12
N ASN A 86 -3.96 10.91 11.44
CA ASN A 86 -3.12 11.91 12.06
C ASN A 86 -2.13 11.22 12.99
N PHE A 87 -0.85 11.16 12.60
CA PHE A 87 0.21 10.53 13.38
C PHE A 87 0.65 11.36 14.59
N GLN A 88 0.25 12.63 14.69
CA GLN A 88 0.52 13.47 15.86
C GLN A 88 -0.43 13.14 17.03
N SER A 89 -1.71 12.89 16.73
CA SER A 89 -2.77 12.76 17.77
C SER A 89 -3.59 11.48 17.69
N GLY A 90 -3.47 10.71 16.61
CA GLY A 90 -4.15 9.45 16.39
C GLY A 90 -3.49 8.29 17.13
N GLY A 91 -4.21 7.17 17.22
CA GLY A 91 -3.66 5.93 17.76
C GLY A 91 -2.57 5.35 16.86
N ALA A 92 -1.67 4.56 17.43
CA ALA A 92 -0.62 3.88 16.68
C ALA A 92 -1.21 2.95 15.62
N LEU A 93 -0.67 3.00 14.40
CA LEU A 93 -0.98 2.06 13.33
C LEU A 93 0.02 0.92 13.29
N SER A 94 -0.45 -0.27 12.93
CA SER A 94 0.42 -1.41 12.64
C SER A 94 1.03 -1.28 11.25
N GLU A 95 2.34 -1.47 11.13
CA GLU A 95 3.01 -1.49 9.84
C GLU A 95 2.50 -2.63 8.94
N ALA A 96 2.56 -2.39 7.63
CA ALA A 96 2.17 -3.37 6.63
C ALA A 96 3.07 -4.60 6.70
N VAL A 97 2.45 -5.77 6.83
CA VAL A 97 3.15 -7.03 6.88
C VAL A 97 3.77 -7.35 5.52
N THR A 98 5.09 -7.57 5.48
CA THR A 98 5.86 -7.85 4.25
C THR A 98 6.16 -9.34 4.05
N THR A 99 6.01 -10.16 5.08
CA THR A 99 6.27 -11.61 5.05
C THR A 99 5.14 -12.38 5.71
N LYS A 100 5.03 -13.69 5.45
CA LYS A 100 4.03 -14.52 6.13
C LYS A 100 4.40 -14.66 7.61
N THR A 101 3.43 -14.50 8.50
CA THR A 101 3.61 -14.73 9.93
C THR A 101 3.96 -16.19 10.18
N GLU A 102 5.13 -16.43 10.76
CA GLU A 102 5.54 -17.76 11.22
C GLU A 102 4.80 -18.16 12.50
N ASN A 103 4.49 -19.46 12.60
CA ASN A 103 3.78 -20.07 13.74
C ASN A 103 2.54 -19.27 14.17
N PRO A 104 1.59 -18.99 13.25
CA PRO A 104 0.48 -18.09 13.54
C PRO A 104 -0.41 -18.60 14.70
N LEU A 105 -0.58 -19.91 14.84
CA LEU A 105 -1.37 -20.50 15.93
C LEU A 105 -0.76 -20.22 17.31
N ALA A 106 0.56 -20.33 17.46
CA ALA A 106 1.24 -20.04 18.73
C ALA A 106 1.12 -18.56 19.11
N LYS A 107 1.12 -17.66 18.12
CA LYS A 107 0.92 -16.22 18.36
C LYS A 107 -0.53 -15.89 18.74
N ILE A 108 -1.50 -16.62 18.19
CA ILE A 108 -2.91 -16.48 18.58
C ILE A 108 -3.10 -17.01 20.01
N ASP A 109 -2.54 -18.17 20.33
CA ASP A 109 -2.63 -18.77 21.67
C ASP A 109 -2.03 -17.87 22.76
N ALA A 110 -0.88 -17.25 22.49
CA ALA A 110 -0.26 -16.29 23.40
C ALA A 110 -1.07 -14.99 23.64
N ALA A 111 -2.07 -14.72 22.80
CA ALA A 111 -2.90 -13.52 22.88
C ALA A 111 -4.29 -13.76 23.51
N LEU A 112 -4.69 -15.02 23.72
CA LEU A 112 -5.94 -15.42 24.36
C LEU A 112 -5.82 -15.41 25.89
#